data_AF-A0A151Z8F6-F1
#
_entry.id   AF-A0A151Z8F6-F1
#
_cell.length_a   1.000
_cell.length_b   1.000
_cell.length_c   1.000
_cell.angle_alpha   90.00
_cell.angle_beta   90.00
_cell.angle_gamma   90.00
#
_symmetry.space_group_name_H-M   'P 1'
#
loop_
_entity.id
_entity.type
_entity.pdbx_description
1 polymer ?
#
loop_
_entity_poly.entity_id
_entity_poly.type
_entity_poly.pdbx_seq_one_letter_code
_entity_poly.pdbx_strand_id
1 'polypeptide(L)'
;MTNLPLPNYIILKILNNLASQFKQLPVILEFLRIASLVCKDWKEKLIPKIDFYTLSIDMNYKYKTYKEFKDILKFNINGFTVNFQENDQSVYDLIFNDKHKTSIAKSFIVKTLDIKNSFDKLKLLDEYFGGITGIEGINSGGKKLSLKQLSDLPLRRTLTHLDLSSILIDPDDLISFVDSQPLDHLTLKSTPYGYEGLSDSVDKLYIYMKSNKTITSFNIFNYFYAGSKSLVIDLLNSNSNITEMCVTNLTKTFPEDIENDPHEKERRQLLNKIQNNTLKKLYVDSNLDWFHKWWDFTSAIKELTLSPFGTEELSLVTNSHGLLKTLTVGQISDPNLVCELIKKNTSITHLIIYQSNWDVNQVFLEALNSNTVIQSIKLLSITADRFKALLNLNHSSLFELIVKLESAKDFLDSKKEICNCNYIKSLKIELNSEHFNDETYSSLFEVVLNIIKSNLNLISFECATFNRLDKNQLNSLISVLKNRIIGLKKLNLGIPSLFYSLKQILIEI
;
A
#
# COMPACT_ATOMS: atom_id res chain seq x y z
N MET A 1 -8.25 -39.68 -19.33
CA MET A 1 -8.02 -38.22 -19.27
C MET A 1 -6.55 -38.01 -18.95
N THR A 2 -5.78 -37.52 -19.91
CA THR A 2 -4.38 -37.13 -19.67
C THR A 2 -4.39 -35.81 -18.92
N ASN A 3 -4.06 -35.83 -17.63
CA ASN A 3 -3.86 -34.61 -16.85
C ASN A 3 -2.73 -33.82 -17.51
N LEU A 4 -3.07 -32.75 -18.21
CA LEU A 4 -2.09 -31.81 -18.73
C LEU A 4 -1.38 -31.18 -17.52
N PRO A 5 -0.04 -31.24 -17.44
CA PRO A 5 0.68 -30.63 -16.35
C PRO A 5 0.44 -29.11 -16.34
N LEU A 6 0.26 -28.54 -15.15
CA LEU A 6 0.06 -27.10 -14.97
C LEU A 6 1.28 -26.35 -15.54
N PRO A 7 1.11 -25.32 -16.40
CA PRO A 7 2.24 -24.54 -16.91
C PRO A 7 3.04 -23.86 -15.80
N ASN A 8 4.38 -23.85 -15.92
CA ASN A 8 5.28 -23.27 -14.92
C ASN A 8 4.96 -21.81 -14.54
N TYR A 9 4.45 -21.01 -15.48
CA TYR A 9 4.07 -19.62 -15.17
C TYR A 9 2.86 -19.52 -14.23
N ILE A 10 1.94 -20.49 -14.27
CA ILE A 10 0.80 -20.56 -13.35
C ILE A 10 1.30 -21.00 -11.97
N ILE A 11 2.15 -22.04 -11.94
CA ILE A 11 2.77 -22.52 -10.69
C ILE A 11 3.53 -21.36 -10.02
N LEU A 12 4.34 -20.62 -10.77
CA LEU A 12 5.09 -19.47 -10.25
C LEU A 12 4.16 -18.39 -9.68
N LYS A 13 3.05 -18.07 -10.36
CA LYS A 13 2.05 -17.13 -9.82
C LYS A 13 1.44 -17.60 -8.50
N ILE A 14 1.15 -18.90 -8.37
CA ILE A 14 0.65 -19.48 -7.11
C ILE A 14 1.71 -19.36 -6.02
N LEU A 15 2.95 -19.76 -6.30
CA LEU A 15 4.05 -19.71 -5.33
C LEU A 15 4.38 -18.27 -4.91
N ASN A 16 4.37 -17.29 -5.81
CA ASN A 16 4.55 -15.89 -5.48
C ASN A 16 3.41 -15.33 -4.62
N ASN A 17 2.16 -15.74 -4.89
CA ASN A 17 1.03 -15.35 -4.05
C ASN A 17 1.19 -15.93 -2.62
N LEU A 18 1.56 -17.20 -2.50
CA LEU A 18 1.86 -17.81 -1.19
C LEU A 18 3.04 -17.10 -0.50
N ALA A 19 4.14 -16.88 -1.22
CA ALA A 19 5.33 -16.20 -0.69
C ALA A 19 5.02 -14.81 -0.14
N SER A 20 4.16 -14.04 -0.82
CA SER A 20 3.73 -12.71 -0.38
C SER A 20 2.99 -12.69 0.97
N GLN A 21 2.50 -13.84 1.44
CA GLN A 21 1.83 -13.97 2.74
C GLN A 21 2.80 -14.36 3.85
N PHE A 22 4.00 -14.85 3.52
CA PHE A 22 4.97 -15.28 4.52
C PHE A 22 5.79 -14.09 5.02
N LYS A 23 5.79 -13.92 6.35
CA LYS A 23 6.57 -12.87 7.04
C LYS A 23 7.66 -13.43 7.96
N GLN A 24 7.67 -14.74 8.19
CA GLN A 24 8.53 -15.39 9.16
C GLN A 24 9.55 -16.29 8.48
N LEU A 25 10.83 -16.09 8.80
CA LEU A 25 11.97 -16.84 8.24
C LEU A 25 11.81 -18.37 8.33
N PRO A 26 11.40 -18.97 9.46
CA PRO A 26 11.26 -20.42 9.57
C PRO A 26 10.20 -21.01 8.63
N VAL A 27 9.11 -20.26 8.40
CA VAL A 27 8.03 -20.68 7.49
C VAL A 27 8.53 -20.68 6.05
N ILE A 28 9.30 -19.67 5.67
CA ILE A 28 9.89 -19.57 4.34
C ILE A 28 10.91 -20.68 4.10
N LEU A 29 11.79 -20.94 5.07
CA LEU A 29 12.76 -22.04 4.99
C LEU A 29 12.07 -23.39 4.81
N GLU A 30 11.01 -23.65 5.58
CA GLU A 30 10.25 -24.90 5.44
C GLU A 30 9.51 -24.98 4.11
N PHE A 31 8.92 -23.88 3.65
CA PHE A 31 8.31 -23.78 2.32
C PHE A 31 9.32 -24.09 1.21
N LEU A 32 10.49 -23.47 1.24
CA LEU A 32 11.56 -23.69 0.26
C LEU A 32 12.09 -25.11 0.31
N ARG A 33 12.24 -25.69 1.52
CA ARG A 33 12.61 -27.09 1.71
C ARG A 33 11.60 -28.00 1.04
N ILE A 34 10.31 -27.84 1.34
CA ILE A 34 9.23 -28.66 0.74
C ILE A 34 9.18 -28.47 -0.78
N ALA A 35 9.21 -27.23 -1.27
CA ALA A 35 9.20 -26.94 -2.71
C ALA A 35 10.41 -27.57 -3.43
N SER A 36 11.58 -27.60 -2.79
CA SER A 36 12.79 -28.18 -3.37
C SER A 36 12.76 -29.70 -3.50
N LEU A 37 11.86 -30.37 -2.78
CA LEU A 37 11.67 -31.83 -2.83
C LEU A 37 10.75 -32.26 -3.98
N VAL A 38 10.05 -31.34 -4.64
CA VAL A 38 9.11 -31.67 -5.73
C VAL A 38 9.85 -32.27 -6.93
N CYS A 39 10.81 -31.54 -7.50
CA CYS A 39 11.72 -32.06 -8.52
C CYS A 39 12.95 -31.15 -8.72
N LYS A 40 13.94 -31.65 -9.47
CA LYS A 40 15.16 -30.90 -9.83
C LYS A 40 14.86 -29.60 -10.56
N ASP A 41 13.91 -29.62 -11.52
CA ASP A 41 13.52 -28.42 -12.26
C ASP A 41 12.92 -27.33 -11.36
N TRP A 42 12.13 -27.72 -10.35
CA TRP A 42 11.61 -26.77 -9.37
C TRP A 42 12.75 -26.13 -8.59
N LYS A 43 13.66 -26.97 -8.06
CA LYS A 43 14.81 -26.51 -7.27
C LYS A 43 15.72 -25.56 -8.05
N GLU A 44 16.01 -25.86 -9.31
CA GLU A 44 17.03 -25.15 -10.08
C GLU A 44 16.48 -24.01 -10.95
N LYS A 45 15.21 -24.06 -11.36
CA LYS A 45 14.63 -23.09 -12.31
C LYS A 45 13.42 -22.33 -11.79
N LEU A 46 12.64 -22.92 -10.89
CA LEU A 46 11.37 -22.33 -10.42
C LEU A 46 11.57 -21.56 -9.11
N ILE A 47 12.14 -22.20 -8.08
CA ILE A 47 12.42 -21.58 -6.77
C ILE A 47 13.22 -20.29 -6.91
N PRO A 48 14.26 -20.22 -7.76
CA PRO A 48 15.02 -18.98 -7.93
C PRO A 48 14.25 -17.83 -8.59
N LYS A 49 13.00 -18.06 -9.01
CA LYS A 49 12.12 -17.03 -9.58
C LYS A 49 11.01 -16.63 -8.61
N ILE A 50 10.98 -17.23 -7.41
CA ILE A 50 10.02 -16.86 -6.38
C ILE A 50 10.51 -15.59 -5.71
N ASP A 51 9.65 -14.58 -5.65
CA ASP A 51 9.97 -13.29 -5.07
C ASP A 51 9.40 -13.17 -3.65
N PHE A 52 10.25 -12.81 -2.70
CA PHE A 52 9.91 -12.71 -1.28
C PHE A 52 9.90 -11.26 -0.78
N TYR A 53 9.21 -10.35 -1.48
CA TYR A 53 9.25 -8.89 -1.20
C TYR A 53 8.85 -8.49 0.22
N THR A 54 8.14 -9.37 0.94
CA THR A 54 7.73 -9.17 2.34
C THR A 54 8.74 -9.70 3.35
N LEU A 55 9.75 -10.43 2.90
CA LEU A 55 10.80 -10.96 3.76
C LEU A 55 11.84 -9.87 4.06
N SER A 56 11.91 -9.50 5.33
CA SER A 56 12.91 -8.60 5.87
C SER A 56 13.78 -9.38 6.87
N ILE A 57 15.08 -9.43 6.63
CA ILE A 57 16.04 -10.12 7.48
C ILE A 57 16.88 -9.06 8.21
N ASP A 58 16.66 -8.93 9.51
CA ASP A 58 17.47 -8.06 10.36
C ASP A 58 18.76 -8.77 10.73
N MET A 59 19.86 -8.40 10.06
CA MET A 59 21.17 -8.93 10.38
C MET A 59 21.67 -8.31 11.68
N ASN A 60 21.60 -9.11 12.75
CA ASN A 60 22.13 -8.79 14.07
C ASN A 60 23.18 -9.83 14.49
N TYR A 61 24.00 -9.47 15.49
CA TYR A 61 25.02 -10.33 16.11
C TYR A 61 24.56 -11.76 16.51
N LYS A 62 23.25 -12.06 16.53
CA LYS A 62 22.78 -13.40 16.91
C LYS A 62 23.15 -14.40 15.80
N TYR A 63 24.13 -15.25 16.09
CA TYR A 63 24.59 -16.36 15.23
C TYR A 63 23.45 -17.20 14.60
N LYS A 64 22.31 -17.33 15.29
CA LYS A 64 21.12 -18.01 14.78
C LYS A 64 20.56 -17.36 13.52
N THR A 65 20.41 -16.03 13.50
CA THR A 65 19.88 -15.29 12.35
C THR A 65 20.79 -15.44 11.14
N TYR A 66 22.10 -15.37 11.35
CA TYR A 66 23.10 -15.56 10.30
C TYR A 66 23.08 -16.99 9.71
N LYS A 67 22.92 -18.02 10.56
CA LYS A 67 22.78 -19.40 10.08
C LYS A 67 21.52 -19.58 9.23
N GLU A 68 20.38 -19.10 9.70
CA GLU A 68 19.11 -19.17 8.97
C GLU A 68 19.19 -18.38 7.65
N PHE A 69 19.88 -17.23 7.65
CA PHE A 69 20.19 -16.47 6.45
C PHE A 69 21.02 -17.27 5.44
N LYS A 70 22.10 -17.95 5.86
CA LYS A 70 22.86 -18.84 4.96
C LYS A 70 22.01 -19.95 4.36
N ASP A 71 21.12 -20.53 5.16
CA ASP A 71 20.25 -21.60 4.69
C ASP A 71 19.30 -21.10 3.59
N ILE A 72 18.87 -19.84 3.65
CA ILE A 72 18.08 -19.21 2.58
C ILE A 72 18.88 -18.98 1.31
N LEU A 73 20.13 -18.51 1.42
CA LEU A 73 20.99 -18.26 0.24
C LEU A 73 21.21 -19.53 -0.60
N LYS A 74 21.14 -20.73 0.00
CA LYS A 74 21.24 -22.00 -0.73
C LYS A 74 20.12 -22.23 -1.75
N PHE A 75 18.99 -21.53 -1.61
CA PHE A 75 17.83 -21.68 -2.49
C PHE A 75 17.81 -20.69 -3.66
N ASN A 76 18.75 -19.73 -3.73
CA ASN A 76 18.83 -18.72 -4.79
C ASN A 76 17.56 -17.87 -4.98
N ILE A 77 16.86 -17.59 -3.88
CA ILE A 77 15.60 -16.84 -3.95
C ILE A 77 15.85 -15.36 -4.26
N ASN A 78 14.85 -14.69 -4.81
CA ASN A 78 14.92 -13.27 -5.16
C ASN A 78 14.02 -12.41 -4.26
N GLY A 79 14.23 -11.10 -4.37
CA GLY A 79 13.30 -10.09 -3.89
C GLY A 79 13.12 -10.07 -2.38
N PHE A 80 14.14 -10.26 -1.56
CA PHE A 80 14.06 -10.05 -0.10
C PHE A 80 14.91 -8.86 0.34
N THR A 81 14.63 -8.33 1.53
CA THR A 81 15.35 -7.19 2.11
C THR A 81 16.28 -7.69 3.22
N VAL A 82 17.51 -7.18 3.24
CA VAL A 82 18.48 -7.43 4.32
C VAL A 82 18.80 -6.10 4.99
N ASN A 83 18.48 -5.99 6.27
CA ASN A 83 18.75 -4.81 7.07
C ASN A 83 20.08 -5.02 7.80
N PHE A 84 21.07 -4.20 7.48
CA PHE A 84 22.36 -4.20 8.17
C PHE A 84 22.37 -3.05 9.17
N GLN A 85 22.61 -3.34 10.45
CA GLN A 85 22.74 -2.28 11.45
C GLN A 85 24.12 -1.60 11.35
N GLU A 86 24.15 -0.28 11.51
CA GLU A 86 25.27 0.63 11.19
C GLU A 86 26.63 0.25 11.82
N ASN A 87 26.63 -0.42 12.98
CA ASN A 87 27.84 -0.68 13.76
C ASN A 87 28.22 -2.16 13.90
N ASP A 88 27.57 -3.07 13.19
CA ASP A 88 27.80 -4.51 13.40
C ASP A 88 28.94 -5.06 12.53
N GLN A 89 30.17 -4.62 12.79
CA GLN A 89 31.37 -5.11 12.10
C GLN A 89 31.48 -6.64 12.15
N SER A 90 30.97 -7.25 13.22
CA SER A 90 30.98 -8.70 13.38
C SER A 90 30.12 -9.44 12.33
N VAL A 91 29.02 -8.86 11.88
CA VAL A 91 28.17 -9.45 10.82
C VAL A 91 28.93 -9.45 9.49
N TYR A 92 29.62 -8.36 9.21
CA TYR A 92 30.50 -8.25 8.05
C TYR A 92 31.64 -9.28 8.14
N ASP A 93 32.32 -9.35 9.28
CA ASP A 93 33.39 -10.33 9.50
C ASP A 93 32.87 -11.78 9.39
N LEU A 94 31.65 -12.06 9.86
CA LEU A 94 31.00 -13.37 9.71
C LEU A 94 30.76 -13.69 8.23
N ILE A 95 30.19 -12.76 7.46
CA ILE A 95 29.98 -12.90 6.01
C ILE A 95 31.29 -13.13 5.28
N PHE A 96 32.34 -12.36 5.61
CA PHE A 96 33.60 -12.37 4.87
C PHE A 96 34.57 -13.48 5.28
N ASN A 97 34.48 -14.00 6.51
CA ASN A 97 35.22 -15.19 6.92
C ASN A 97 34.62 -16.49 6.38
N ASP A 98 33.44 -16.43 5.75
CA ASP A 98 32.87 -17.59 5.08
C ASP A 98 33.61 -17.87 3.76
N LYS A 99 34.37 -18.98 3.73
CA LYS A 99 35.11 -19.44 2.55
C LYS A 99 34.19 -19.91 1.40
N HIS A 100 32.90 -20.09 1.67
CA HIS A 100 31.93 -20.46 0.65
C HIS A 100 31.38 -19.21 -0.05
N LYS A 101 32.18 -18.61 -0.95
CA LYS A 101 31.68 -17.69 -1.99
C LYS A 101 30.67 -18.44 -2.85
N THR A 102 29.41 -18.46 -2.42
CA THR A 102 28.30 -19.02 -3.16
C THR A 102 27.61 -17.86 -3.84
N SER A 103 27.87 -17.70 -5.15
CA SER A 103 27.21 -16.70 -6.00
C SER A 103 25.72 -17.04 -6.20
N ILE A 104 24.87 -16.82 -5.21
CA ILE A 104 23.54 -17.42 -5.22
C ILE A 104 22.45 -16.50 -4.63
N ALA A 105 22.50 -15.17 -4.81
CA ALA A 105 21.29 -14.35 -4.64
C ALA A 105 21.33 -13.12 -5.56
N LYS A 106 20.57 -13.13 -6.66
CA LYS A 106 20.68 -12.11 -7.71
C LYS A 106 20.11 -10.73 -7.36
N SER A 107 19.34 -10.63 -6.27
CA SER A 107 18.63 -9.40 -5.95
C SER A 107 18.25 -9.34 -4.47
N PHE A 108 18.77 -8.36 -3.75
CA PHE A 108 18.29 -7.99 -2.42
C PHE A 108 18.41 -6.47 -2.23
N ILE A 109 17.61 -5.95 -1.29
CA ILE A 109 17.60 -4.53 -0.91
C ILE A 109 18.41 -4.37 0.38
N VAL A 110 19.36 -3.44 0.41
CA VAL A 110 20.12 -3.06 1.61
C VAL A 110 19.44 -1.88 2.28
N LYS A 111 19.06 -2.02 3.56
CA LYS A 111 18.49 -0.94 4.36
C LYS A 111 19.50 -0.38 5.36
N THR A 112 19.63 0.95 5.34
CA THR A 112 20.40 1.82 6.25
C THR A 112 21.91 1.70 6.13
N LEU A 113 22.55 2.79 5.70
CA LEU A 113 24.01 2.91 5.56
C LEU A 113 24.47 4.30 6.01
N ASP A 114 25.29 4.38 7.06
CA ASP A 114 26.07 5.60 7.37
C ASP A 114 27.23 5.69 6.36
N ILE A 115 27.20 6.75 5.56
CA ILE A 115 28.10 7.01 4.43
C ILE A 115 29.58 6.91 4.77
N LYS A 116 30.00 7.20 6.02
CA LYS A 116 31.43 7.25 6.36
C LYS A 116 32.16 5.91 6.23
N ASN A 117 31.47 4.77 6.41
CA ASN A 117 32.08 3.44 6.44
C ASN A 117 31.40 2.43 5.49
N SER A 118 30.46 2.90 4.66
CA SER A 118 29.49 2.03 3.98
C SER A 118 29.85 1.66 2.54
N PHE A 119 30.71 2.39 1.84
CA PHE A 119 31.00 2.10 0.42
C PHE A 119 31.80 0.82 0.21
N ASP A 120 32.85 0.61 1.00
CA ASP A 120 33.61 -0.65 0.96
C ASP A 120 32.73 -1.83 1.37
N LYS A 121 31.86 -1.63 2.38
CA LYS A 121 30.87 -2.63 2.80
C LYS A 121 29.88 -2.94 1.67
N LEU A 122 29.33 -1.93 1.00
CA LEU A 122 28.45 -2.10 -0.16
C LEU A 122 29.13 -2.87 -1.30
N LYS A 123 30.37 -2.52 -1.62
CA LYS A 123 31.16 -3.22 -2.62
C LYS A 123 31.32 -4.68 -2.27
N LEU A 124 31.68 -4.97 -1.02
CA LEU A 124 31.87 -6.33 -0.54
C LEU A 124 30.56 -7.12 -0.50
N LEU A 125 29.45 -6.49 -0.12
CA LEU A 125 28.12 -7.09 -0.16
C LEU A 125 27.73 -7.40 -1.63
N ASP A 126 27.92 -6.46 -2.54
CA ASP A 126 27.64 -6.66 -3.97
C ASP A 126 28.44 -7.82 -4.56
N GLU A 127 29.75 -7.89 -4.25
CA GLU A 127 30.62 -9.00 -4.63
C GLU A 127 30.18 -10.34 -4.02
N TYR A 128 29.73 -10.34 -2.76
CA TYR A 128 29.32 -11.55 -2.05
C TYR A 128 28.00 -12.11 -2.58
N PHE A 129 27.02 -11.24 -2.82
CA PHE A 129 25.68 -11.65 -3.25
C PHE A 129 25.55 -11.77 -4.77
N GLY A 130 26.41 -11.10 -5.54
CA GLY A 130 26.35 -11.11 -7.01
C GLY A 130 25.33 -10.11 -7.57
N GLY A 131 25.10 -9.01 -6.86
CA GLY A 131 24.22 -7.92 -7.28
C GLY A 131 23.34 -7.36 -6.16
N ILE A 132 23.46 -6.06 -5.90
CA ILE A 132 22.48 -5.30 -5.10
C ILE A 132 21.47 -4.66 -6.05
N THR A 133 20.18 -4.90 -5.82
CA THR A 133 19.09 -4.34 -6.65
C THR A 133 18.44 -3.11 -6.04
N GLY A 134 18.58 -2.91 -4.73
CA GLY A 134 18.05 -1.73 -4.08
C GLY A 134 18.88 -1.25 -2.89
N ILE A 135 18.89 0.06 -2.68
CA ILE A 135 19.46 0.68 -1.48
C ILE A 135 18.42 1.61 -0.87
N GLU A 136 18.13 1.43 0.42
CA GLU A 136 17.18 2.23 1.19
C GLU A 136 17.83 2.94 2.39
N GLY A 137 17.49 4.21 2.61
CA GLY A 137 17.74 4.89 3.88
C GLY A 137 19.21 5.27 4.12
N ILE A 138 19.94 5.64 3.07
CA ILE A 138 21.28 6.24 3.24
C ILE A 138 21.11 7.60 3.93
N ASN A 139 21.78 7.82 5.06
CA ASN A 139 21.79 9.09 5.81
C ASN A 139 23.25 9.55 6.00
N SER A 140 23.54 10.84 5.81
CA SER A 140 24.89 11.39 5.95
C SER A 140 25.14 12.10 7.29
N GLY A 141 24.15 12.16 8.18
CA GLY A 141 24.21 12.98 9.39
C GLY A 141 24.47 14.45 9.08
N GLY A 142 23.94 14.94 7.96
CA GLY A 142 24.11 16.33 7.50
C GLY A 142 25.42 16.63 6.76
N LYS A 143 26.30 15.64 6.51
CA LYS A 143 27.49 15.85 5.68
C LYS A 143 27.15 15.81 4.19
N LYS A 144 27.87 16.60 3.38
CA LYS A 144 27.77 16.53 1.92
C LYS A 144 28.20 15.14 1.44
N LEU A 145 27.33 14.47 0.69
CA LEU A 145 27.65 13.24 -0.01
C LEU A 145 28.05 13.56 -1.44
N SER A 146 29.15 12.96 -1.91
CA SER A 146 29.44 12.89 -3.35
C SER A 146 29.03 11.52 -3.87
N LEU A 147 28.01 11.47 -4.72
CA LEU A 147 27.61 10.21 -5.37
C LEU A 147 28.62 9.69 -6.39
N LYS A 148 29.65 10.47 -6.72
CA LYS A 148 30.77 9.98 -7.55
C LYS A 148 31.38 8.70 -6.99
N GLN A 149 31.39 8.55 -5.66
CA GLN A 149 31.85 7.33 -5.00
C GLN A 149 30.92 6.13 -5.23
N LEU A 150 29.60 6.34 -5.34
CA LEU A 150 28.67 5.28 -5.76
C LEU A 150 28.81 4.95 -7.23
N SER A 151 29.08 5.94 -8.08
CA SER A 151 29.34 5.74 -9.50
C SER A 151 30.49 4.76 -9.72
N ASP A 152 31.51 4.73 -8.87
CA ASP A 152 32.67 3.85 -9.00
C ASP A 152 32.44 2.41 -8.50
N LEU A 153 31.28 2.12 -7.89
CA LEU A 153 30.94 0.77 -7.45
C LEU A 153 30.51 -0.13 -8.62
N PRO A 154 30.76 -1.45 -8.55
CA PRO A 154 30.31 -2.43 -9.55
C PRO A 154 28.78 -2.58 -9.68
N LEU A 155 28.01 -1.83 -8.87
CA LEU A 155 26.54 -1.79 -8.83
C LEU A 155 25.86 -1.43 -10.16
N ARG A 156 26.63 -0.88 -11.13
CA ARG A 156 26.16 -0.26 -12.39
C ARG A 156 25.19 -1.08 -13.25
N ARG A 157 25.01 -2.37 -12.99
CA ARG A 157 24.17 -3.26 -13.81
C ARG A 157 22.96 -3.85 -13.11
N THR A 158 22.87 -3.72 -11.79
CA THR A 158 21.82 -4.41 -11.01
C THR A 158 20.97 -3.46 -10.20
N LEU A 159 21.45 -2.25 -9.88
CA LEU A 159 20.70 -1.31 -9.05
C LEU A 159 19.50 -0.75 -9.82
N THR A 160 18.29 -1.15 -9.41
CA THR A 160 17.02 -0.65 -9.99
C THR A 160 16.28 0.29 -9.02
N HIS A 161 16.53 0.16 -7.71
CA HIS A 161 15.83 0.92 -6.67
C HIS A 161 16.78 1.76 -5.82
N LEU A 162 16.48 3.06 -5.67
CA LEU A 162 17.24 3.97 -4.81
C LEU A 162 16.32 4.81 -3.92
N ASP A 163 16.51 4.72 -2.60
CA ASP A 163 15.84 5.56 -1.61
C ASP A 163 16.90 6.26 -0.71
N LEU A 164 16.98 7.58 -0.88
CA LEU A 164 17.92 8.46 -0.19
C LEU A 164 17.19 9.28 0.87
N SER A 165 17.71 9.35 2.09
CA SER A 165 17.09 10.10 3.18
C SER A 165 18.05 11.04 3.88
N SER A 166 17.70 12.32 3.96
CA SER A 166 18.47 13.34 4.68
C SER A 166 19.92 13.47 4.18
N ILE A 167 20.12 13.46 2.87
CA ILE A 167 21.44 13.57 2.25
C ILE A 167 21.63 14.97 1.66
N LEU A 168 22.73 15.64 2.01
CA LEU A 168 23.16 16.86 1.33
C LEU A 168 23.88 16.49 0.02
N ILE A 169 23.24 16.74 -1.13
CA ILE A 169 23.69 16.33 -2.46
C ILE A 169 23.38 17.40 -3.51
N ASP A 170 24.27 17.56 -4.50
CA ASP A 170 23.99 18.42 -5.66
C ASP A 170 23.04 17.71 -6.64
N PRO A 171 21.97 18.38 -7.15
CA PRO A 171 21.08 17.78 -8.15
C PRO A 171 21.80 17.25 -9.39
N ASP A 172 22.88 17.89 -9.85
CA ASP A 172 23.61 17.48 -11.06
C ASP A 172 24.43 16.18 -10.80
N ASP A 173 24.97 16.02 -9.59
CA ASP A 173 25.61 14.77 -9.16
C ASP A 173 24.57 13.63 -9.07
N LEU A 174 23.35 13.91 -8.60
CA LEU A 174 22.26 12.93 -8.56
C LEU A 174 21.81 12.52 -9.96
N ILE A 175 21.60 13.48 -10.86
CA ILE A 175 21.23 13.23 -12.25
C ILE A 175 22.28 12.34 -12.94
N SER A 176 23.56 12.71 -12.79
CA SER A 176 24.67 11.93 -13.35
C SER A 176 24.71 10.49 -12.82
N PHE A 177 24.38 10.31 -11.53
CA PHE A 177 24.24 8.99 -10.95
C PHE A 177 23.07 8.22 -11.55
N VAL A 178 21.89 8.82 -11.65
CA VAL A 178 20.69 8.18 -12.23
C VAL A 178 20.93 7.74 -13.67
N ASP A 179 21.56 8.58 -14.50
CA ASP A 179 21.91 8.23 -15.89
C ASP A 179 22.89 7.05 -16.00
N SER A 180 23.69 6.81 -14.95
CA SER A 180 24.67 5.72 -14.91
C SER A 180 24.09 4.36 -14.49
N GLN A 181 22.82 4.33 -14.06
CA GLN A 181 22.19 3.15 -13.45
C GLN A 181 20.87 2.80 -14.15
N PRO A 182 20.48 1.52 -14.22
CA PRO A 182 19.19 1.10 -14.76
C PRO A 182 18.04 1.30 -13.75
N LEU A 183 17.97 2.46 -13.09
CA LEU A 183 16.98 2.73 -12.06
C LEU A 183 15.56 2.76 -12.65
N ASP A 184 14.63 2.07 -12.00
CA ASP A 184 13.20 2.15 -12.23
C ASP A 184 12.45 2.83 -11.08
N HIS A 185 13.07 2.94 -9.91
CA HIS A 185 12.51 3.57 -8.72
C HIS A 185 13.50 4.53 -8.06
N LEU A 186 13.07 5.77 -7.84
CA LEU A 186 13.82 6.79 -7.13
C LEU A 186 12.94 7.46 -6.07
N THR A 187 13.37 7.37 -4.80
CA THR A 187 12.76 8.05 -3.68
C THR A 187 13.77 8.96 -2.99
N LEU A 188 13.41 10.22 -2.78
CA LEU A 188 14.22 11.24 -2.15
C LEU A 188 13.45 11.81 -0.95
N LYS A 189 13.89 11.50 0.27
CA LYS A 189 13.31 12.00 1.52
C LYS A 189 14.23 13.04 2.10
N SER A 190 13.76 14.28 2.25
CA SER A 190 14.57 15.40 2.74
C SER A 190 15.93 15.48 2.03
N THR A 191 15.95 15.19 0.72
CA THR A 191 17.16 15.08 -0.11
C THR A 191 16.94 15.89 -1.38
N PRO A 192 17.75 16.94 -1.66
CA PRO A 192 18.84 17.43 -0.82
C PRO A 192 18.39 17.89 0.58
N TYR A 193 19.27 17.70 1.57
CA TYR A 193 19.05 18.00 2.99
C TYR A 193 19.64 19.35 3.41
N GLY A 194 18.94 20.05 4.32
CA GLY A 194 19.41 21.27 4.97
C GLY A 194 19.03 22.56 4.22
N TYR A 195 19.38 23.70 4.80
CA TYR A 195 19.15 25.04 4.23
C TYR A 195 20.43 25.68 3.65
N GLU A 196 21.56 24.98 3.75
CA GLU A 196 22.90 25.51 3.47
C GLU A 196 23.46 25.06 2.10
N GLY A 197 22.67 24.42 1.23
CA GLY A 197 23.15 23.77 0.01
C GLY A 197 22.71 24.40 -1.32
N LEU A 198 23.70 24.74 -2.17
CA LEU A 198 23.85 24.80 -3.66
C LEU A 198 22.67 25.00 -4.64
N SER A 199 21.40 24.79 -4.27
CA SER A 199 20.22 24.94 -5.14
C SER A 199 19.05 25.46 -4.33
N ASP A 200 18.36 26.50 -4.79
CA ASP A 200 17.19 27.04 -4.07
C ASP A 200 15.92 26.18 -4.23
N SER A 201 15.95 25.19 -5.14
CA SER A 201 14.80 24.33 -5.44
C SER A 201 15.18 22.92 -5.92
N VAL A 202 14.19 22.03 -5.95
CA VAL A 202 14.30 20.67 -6.52
C VAL A 202 14.00 20.63 -8.03
N ASP A 203 13.78 21.78 -8.66
CA ASP A 203 13.24 21.90 -10.02
C ASP A 203 14.10 21.29 -11.12
N LYS A 204 15.42 21.32 -10.95
CA LYS A 204 16.35 20.65 -11.86
C LYS A 204 16.00 19.17 -12.03
N LEU A 205 15.59 18.50 -10.96
CA LEU A 205 15.20 17.09 -11.00
C LEU A 205 13.91 16.90 -11.80
N TYR A 206 12.92 17.79 -11.64
CA TYR A 206 11.69 17.74 -12.44
C TYR A 206 11.96 17.94 -13.93
N ILE A 207 12.85 18.87 -14.27
CA ILE A 207 13.25 19.12 -15.67
C ILE A 207 13.92 17.89 -16.27
N TYR A 208 14.89 17.31 -15.56
CA TYR A 208 15.57 16.09 -15.99
C TYR A 208 14.60 14.91 -16.19
N MET A 209 13.66 14.73 -15.25
CA MET A 209 12.72 13.62 -15.32
C MET A 209 11.79 13.69 -16.54
N LYS A 210 11.64 14.83 -17.22
CA LYS A 210 10.83 14.92 -18.46
C LYS A 210 11.36 13.99 -19.57
N SER A 211 12.69 13.89 -19.68
CA SER A 211 13.35 13.08 -20.72
C SER A 211 13.72 11.67 -20.24
N ASN A 212 13.80 11.43 -18.93
CA ASN A 212 14.12 10.11 -18.39
C ASN A 212 13.11 9.03 -18.82
N LYS A 213 13.60 7.88 -19.29
CA LYS A 213 12.78 6.77 -19.80
C LYS A 213 12.87 5.49 -18.97
N THR A 214 13.65 5.45 -17.89
CA THR A 214 13.83 4.24 -17.08
C THR A 214 12.98 4.26 -15.82
N ILE A 215 12.84 5.44 -15.19
CA ILE A 215 12.13 5.61 -13.94
C ILE A 215 10.62 5.46 -14.16
N THR A 216 10.01 4.55 -13.42
CA THR A 216 8.56 4.32 -13.38
C THR A 216 7.91 4.76 -12.08
N SER A 217 8.70 4.93 -11.01
CA SER A 217 8.27 5.41 -9.70
C SER A 217 9.22 6.50 -9.22
N PHE A 218 8.72 7.72 -9.06
CA PHE A 218 9.51 8.91 -8.74
C PHE A 218 8.90 9.68 -7.57
N ASN A 219 9.57 9.67 -6.42
CA ASN A 219 9.02 10.22 -5.18
C ASN A 219 9.98 11.23 -4.56
N ILE A 220 9.50 12.45 -4.34
CA ILE A 220 10.22 13.52 -3.63
C ILE A 220 9.41 13.93 -2.41
N PHE A 221 9.93 13.61 -1.24
CA PHE A 221 9.45 14.03 0.08
C PHE A 221 10.42 15.03 0.69
N ASN A 222 10.57 16.20 0.06
CA ASN A 222 11.50 17.23 0.52
C ASN A 222 10.73 18.39 1.16
N TYR A 223 11.11 18.77 2.38
CA TYR A 223 10.54 19.90 3.13
C TYR A 223 11.52 21.08 3.31
N PHE A 224 12.78 20.90 2.89
CA PHE A 224 13.81 21.92 2.96
C PHE A 224 13.80 22.83 1.73
N TYR A 225 13.54 22.23 0.57
CA TYR A 225 13.53 22.91 -0.72
C TYR A 225 12.15 22.82 -1.35
N ALA A 226 11.68 23.94 -1.88
CA ALA A 226 10.40 23.98 -2.56
C ALA A 226 10.53 23.53 -4.02
N GLY A 227 9.45 22.98 -4.58
CA GLY A 227 9.36 22.60 -5.99
C GLY A 227 8.29 23.40 -6.74
N SER A 228 8.52 23.71 -8.01
CA SER A 228 7.56 24.45 -8.85
C SER A 228 6.41 23.57 -9.32
N LYS A 229 5.17 23.98 -9.03
CA LYS A 229 3.94 23.29 -9.50
C LYS A 229 3.88 23.15 -11.03
N SER A 230 4.24 24.20 -11.76
CA SER A 230 4.22 24.21 -13.23
C SER A 230 5.16 23.17 -13.83
N LEU A 231 6.34 22.98 -13.23
CA LEU A 231 7.30 21.97 -13.68
C LEU A 231 6.84 20.54 -13.39
N VAL A 232 6.10 20.33 -12.29
CA VAL A 232 5.45 19.05 -12.01
C VAL A 232 4.37 18.74 -13.07
N ILE A 233 3.52 19.70 -13.42
CA ILE A 233 2.51 19.52 -14.47
C ILE A 233 3.18 19.22 -15.82
N ASP A 234 4.21 19.98 -16.18
CA ASP A 234 4.96 19.78 -17.42
C ASP A 234 5.67 18.41 -17.45
N LEU A 235 6.20 17.96 -16.30
CA LEU A 235 6.72 16.60 -16.13
C LEU A 235 5.64 15.54 -16.38
N LEU A 236 4.47 15.67 -15.75
CA LEU A 236 3.36 14.74 -15.94
C LEU A 236 2.93 14.66 -17.41
N ASN A 237 2.88 15.80 -18.11
CA ASN A 237 2.49 15.84 -19.51
C ASN A 237 3.56 15.31 -20.47
N SER A 238 4.85 15.49 -20.12
CA SER A 238 5.98 15.11 -20.98
C SER A 238 6.46 13.68 -20.77
N ASN A 239 6.22 13.08 -19.59
CA ASN A 239 6.72 11.76 -19.22
C ASN A 239 5.59 10.72 -19.12
N SER A 240 5.59 9.77 -20.06
CA SER A 240 4.65 8.64 -20.08
C SER A 240 5.11 7.41 -19.28
N ASN A 241 6.37 7.34 -18.85
CA ASN A 241 6.96 6.17 -18.21
C ASN A 241 6.72 6.15 -16.70
N ILE A 242 6.63 7.33 -16.07
CA ILE A 242 6.28 7.46 -14.65
C ILE A 242 4.82 7.01 -14.46
N THR A 243 4.63 5.98 -13.65
CA THR A 243 3.31 5.45 -13.28
C THR A 243 2.97 5.69 -11.81
N GLU A 244 3.95 6.04 -10.98
CA GLU A 244 3.76 6.41 -9.59
C GLU A 244 4.59 7.66 -9.27
N MET A 245 3.95 8.67 -8.68
CA MET A 245 4.62 9.92 -8.34
C MET A 245 4.15 10.45 -6.99
N CYS A 246 5.11 10.85 -6.16
CA CYS A 246 4.85 11.57 -4.92
C CYS A 246 5.68 12.85 -4.89
N VAL A 247 5.08 13.99 -4.60
CA VAL A 247 5.78 15.28 -4.48
C VAL A 247 5.27 16.07 -3.29
N THR A 248 6.17 16.66 -2.52
CA THR A 248 5.84 17.49 -1.36
C THR A 248 6.41 18.90 -1.50
N ASN A 249 5.96 19.81 -0.62
CA ASN A 249 6.49 21.18 -0.51
C ASN A 249 6.54 21.95 -1.84
N LEU A 250 5.46 21.90 -2.61
CA LEU A 250 5.38 22.68 -3.85
C LEU A 250 5.10 24.16 -3.53
N THR A 251 5.75 25.07 -4.26
CA THR A 251 5.51 26.51 -4.11
C THR A 251 4.03 26.81 -4.33
N LYS A 252 3.43 27.63 -3.46
CA LYS A 252 2.00 27.97 -3.56
C LYS A 252 1.71 28.74 -4.83
N THR A 253 2.63 29.62 -5.18
CA THR A 253 2.59 30.51 -6.32
C THR A 253 2.91 29.71 -7.60
N PHE A 254 1.96 29.72 -8.55
CA PHE A 254 2.37 29.95 -9.95
C PHE A 254 3.18 31.24 -9.95
N PRO A 255 3.98 31.61 -10.96
CA PRO A 255 4.49 32.98 -11.01
C PRO A 255 3.30 33.97 -10.96
N GLU A 256 2.89 34.37 -9.75
CA GLU A 256 1.66 35.09 -9.40
C GLU A 256 1.94 36.60 -9.44
N ASP A 257 3.20 37.00 -9.65
CA ASP A 257 3.61 38.37 -9.91
C ASP A 257 3.36 38.83 -11.36
N ILE A 258 2.50 38.15 -12.11
CA ILE A 258 1.93 38.69 -13.35
C ILE A 258 0.46 39.03 -13.09
N GLU A 259 0.24 39.87 -12.08
CA GLU A 259 -0.96 40.68 -12.00
C GLU A 259 -0.93 41.67 -13.18
N ASN A 260 -1.90 41.54 -14.10
CA ASN A 260 -2.63 42.62 -14.79
C ASN A 260 -3.10 42.27 -16.22
N ASP A 261 -2.73 41.12 -16.81
CA ASP A 261 -3.24 40.70 -18.13
C ASP A 261 -4.23 39.52 -18.05
N PRO A 262 -5.54 39.75 -18.23
CA PRO A 262 -6.55 38.69 -18.24
C PRO A 262 -6.38 37.67 -19.38
N HIS A 263 -5.78 38.05 -20.52
CA HIS A 263 -5.53 37.12 -21.63
C HIS A 263 -4.38 36.16 -21.34
N GLU A 264 -3.32 36.62 -20.68
CA GLU A 264 -2.21 35.75 -20.28
C GLU A 264 -2.63 34.82 -19.13
N LYS A 265 -3.57 35.25 -18.27
CA LYS A 265 -4.21 34.38 -17.27
C LYS A 265 -4.98 33.23 -17.91
N GLU A 266 -5.80 33.53 -18.92
CA GLU A 266 -6.58 32.50 -19.65
C GLU A 266 -5.66 31.56 -20.46
N ARG A 267 -4.64 32.11 -21.14
CA ARG A 267 -3.66 31.32 -21.90
C ARG A 267 -2.87 30.36 -21.01
N ARG A 268 -2.46 30.80 -19.81
CA ARG A 268 -1.75 29.93 -18.85
C ARG A 268 -2.68 28.90 -18.21
N GLN A 269 -3.95 29.22 -17.99
CA GLN A 269 -4.93 28.22 -17.53
C GLN A 269 -5.08 27.04 -18.50
N LEU A 270 -5.03 27.31 -19.81
CA LEU A 270 -5.06 26.26 -20.84
C LEU A 270 -3.76 25.44 -20.91
N LEU A 271 -2.60 26.07 -20.71
CA LEU A 271 -1.29 25.39 -20.72
C LEU A 271 -1.03 24.53 -19.48
N ASN A 272 -1.72 24.80 -18.37
CA ASN A 272 -1.52 24.11 -17.10
C ASN A 272 -2.42 22.88 -16.91
N LYS A 273 -3.10 22.41 -17.95
CA LYS A 273 -3.94 21.22 -17.86
C LYS A 273 -3.10 19.94 -17.89
N ILE A 274 -3.44 18.97 -17.05
CA ILE A 274 -2.81 17.67 -16.99
C ILE A 274 -3.48 16.74 -18.01
N GLN A 275 -2.68 16.21 -18.93
CA GLN A 275 -3.09 15.31 -20.02
C GLN A 275 -2.47 13.91 -19.88
N ASN A 276 -1.91 13.60 -18.71
CA ASN A 276 -1.29 12.31 -18.44
C ASN A 276 -2.34 11.18 -18.35
N ASN A 277 -2.10 10.08 -19.06
CA ASN A 277 -2.93 8.88 -19.06
C ASN A 277 -2.20 7.61 -18.58
N THR A 278 -0.97 7.73 -18.08
CA THR A 278 -0.13 6.59 -17.66
C THR A 278 0.04 6.51 -16.14
N LEU A 279 -0.11 7.62 -15.43
CA LEU A 279 0.02 7.75 -14.00
C LEU A 279 -1.12 7.00 -13.29
N LYS A 280 -0.74 6.05 -12.43
CA LYS A 280 -1.65 5.19 -11.67
C LYS A 280 -1.79 5.65 -10.22
N LYS A 281 -0.76 6.32 -9.68
CA LYS A 281 -0.73 6.84 -8.32
C LYS A 281 -0.10 8.23 -8.30
N LEU A 282 -0.78 9.18 -7.66
CA LEU A 282 -0.30 10.53 -7.42
C LEU A 282 -0.48 10.87 -5.95
N TYR A 283 0.56 11.36 -5.30
CA TYR A 283 0.48 12.01 -4.00
C TYR A 283 1.09 13.41 -4.10
N VAL A 284 0.35 14.40 -3.63
CA VAL A 284 0.81 15.80 -3.52
C VAL A 284 0.45 16.32 -2.14
N ASP A 285 1.45 16.72 -1.35
CA ASP A 285 1.22 17.20 0.02
C ASP A 285 0.31 18.43 0.05
N SER A 286 -0.70 18.39 0.93
CA SER A 286 -1.62 19.47 1.33
C SER A 286 -2.25 20.29 0.17
N ASN A 287 -2.18 19.79 -1.07
CA ASN A 287 -2.64 20.45 -2.29
C ASN A 287 -3.16 19.45 -3.34
N LEU A 288 -3.45 18.20 -2.95
CA LEU A 288 -3.90 17.18 -3.89
C LEU A 288 -5.20 17.60 -4.60
N ASP A 289 -6.18 18.11 -3.85
CA ASP A 289 -7.45 18.62 -4.40
C ASP A 289 -7.23 19.70 -5.47
N TRP A 290 -6.18 20.51 -5.30
CA TRP A 290 -5.83 21.54 -6.27
C TRP A 290 -5.28 20.93 -7.57
N PHE A 291 -4.42 19.91 -7.52
CA PHE A 291 -3.86 19.26 -8.71
C PHE A 291 -4.94 18.58 -9.56
N HIS A 292 -5.93 18.00 -8.90
CA HIS A 292 -7.04 17.30 -9.54
C HIS A 292 -7.87 18.22 -10.43
N LYS A 293 -8.07 19.50 -10.06
CA LYS A 293 -8.81 20.46 -10.88
C LYS A 293 -8.19 20.76 -12.24
N TRP A 294 -6.91 20.46 -12.42
CA TRP A 294 -6.21 20.68 -13.68
C TRP A 294 -6.29 19.48 -14.63
N TRP A 295 -6.90 18.36 -14.21
CA TRP A 295 -6.95 17.15 -15.02
C TRP A 295 -8.02 17.23 -16.11
N ASP A 296 -7.61 17.17 -17.38
CA ASP A 296 -8.50 17.37 -18.53
C ASP A 296 -8.60 16.15 -19.45
N PHE A 297 -7.91 15.07 -19.10
CA PHE A 297 -7.81 13.87 -19.92
C PHE A 297 -8.13 12.61 -19.12
N THR A 298 -8.44 11.50 -19.80
CA THR A 298 -8.73 10.23 -19.13
C THR A 298 -7.49 9.72 -18.38
N SER A 299 -7.57 9.74 -17.07
CA SER A 299 -6.54 9.30 -16.13
C SER A 299 -6.49 7.78 -15.99
N ALA A 300 -5.30 7.22 -15.72
CA ALA A 300 -5.11 5.84 -15.28
C ALA A 300 -5.14 5.65 -13.75
N ILE A 301 -5.41 6.71 -13.00
CA ILE A 301 -5.52 6.68 -11.53
C ILE A 301 -6.67 5.74 -11.12
N LYS A 302 -6.36 4.81 -10.22
CA LYS A 302 -7.32 3.82 -9.71
C LYS A 302 -7.86 4.14 -8.33
N GLU A 303 -7.15 4.96 -7.58
CA GLU A 303 -7.48 5.30 -6.20
C GLU A 303 -7.32 6.80 -6.00
N LEU A 304 -8.33 7.43 -5.41
CA LEU A 304 -8.40 8.88 -5.28
C LEU A 304 -9.07 9.26 -3.96
N THR A 305 -8.56 10.32 -3.34
CA THR A 305 -9.15 10.94 -2.15
C THR A 305 -9.44 12.40 -2.45
N LEU A 306 -10.68 12.84 -2.23
CA LEU A 306 -11.16 14.20 -2.47
C LEU A 306 -11.83 14.73 -1.21
N SER A 307 -11.29 15.80 -0.63
CA SER A 307 -11.84 16.41 0.58
C SER A 307 -11.37 17.87 0.71
N PRO A 308 -12.14 18.85 0.19
CA PRO A 308 -13.60 18.81 0.04
C PRO A 308 -14.13 18.12 -1.23
N PHE A 309 -15.40 17.70 -1.18
CA PHE A 309 -16.11 17.11 -2.32
C PHE A 309 -17.33 17.96 -2.72
N GLY A 310 -17.23 18.64 -3.86
CA GLY A 310 -18.26 19.49 -4.45
C GLY A 310 -18.59 19.15 -5.91
N THR A 311 -19.23 20.09 -6.60
CA THR A 311 -19.67 19.94 -7.99
C THR A 311 -18.51 19.80 -8.98
N GLU A 312 -17.41 20.52 -8.73
CA GLU A 312 -16.18 20.43 -9.52
C GLU A 312 -15.57 19.04 -9.42
N GLU A 313 -15.47 18.51 -8.20
CA GLU A 313 -14.91 17.17 -7.94
C GLU A 313 -15.79 16.06 -8.51
N LEU A 314 -17.13 16.19 -8.45
CA LEU A 314 -18.05 15.29 -9.14
C LEU A 314 -17.83 15.29 -10.66
N SER A 315 -17.71 16.48 -11.27
CA SER A 315 -17.44 16.62 -12.70
C SER A 315 -16.12 15.94 -13.06
N LEU A 316 -15.07 16.19 -12.28
CA LEU A 316 -13.76 15.60 -12.46
C LEU A 316 -13.78 14.06 -12.42
N VAL A 317 -14.40 13.48 -11.40
CA VAL A 317 -14.50 12.02 -11.26
C VAL A 317 -15.23 11.41 -12.45
N THR A 318 -16.28 12.09 -12.92
CA THR A 318 -17.15 11.56 -13.98
C THR A 318 -16.58 11.75 -15.39
N ASN A 319 -15.79 12.80 -15.62
CA ASN A 319 -15.26 13.13 -16.94
C ASN A 319 -13.79 12.70 -17.14
N SER A 320 -12.95 12.84 -16.11
CA SER A 320 -11.49 12.67 -16.22
C SER A 320 -10.99 11.37 -15.58
N HIS A 321 -11.68 10.82 -14.58
CA HIS A 321 -11.25 9.61 -13.86
C HIS A 321 -12.11 8.37 -14.13
N GLY A 322 -12.44 8.11 -15.41
CA GLY A 322 -13.29 6.98 -15.82
C GLY A 322 -12.76 5.56 -15.54
N LEU A 323 -11.50 5.43 -15.06
CA LEU A 323 -10.90 4.15 -14.64
C LEU A 323 -10.81 3.99 -13.11
N LEU A 324 -11.29 4.98 -12.35
CA LEU A 324 -11.22 5.01 -10.89
C LEU A 324 -11.97 3.82 -10.27
N LYS A 325 -11.31 3.09 -9.37
CA LYS A 325 -11.89 1.92 -8.68
C LYS A 325 -12.22 2.19 -7.23
N THR A 326 -11.40 2.98 -6.55
CA THR A 326 -11.59 3.38 -5.16
C THR A 326 -11.68 4.89 -5.09
N LEU A 327 -12.79 5.39 -4.55
CA LEU A 327 -12.95 6.81 -4.26
C LEU A 327 -13.18 7.00 -2.77
N THR A 328 -12.38 7.87 -2.18
CA THR A 328 -12.57 8.40 -0.84
C THR A 328 -13.08 9.83 -0.94
N VAL A 329 -14.21 10.14 -0.29
CA VAL A 329 -14.74 11.51 -0.19
C VAL A 329 -14.85 11.96 1.27
N GLY A 330 -14.54 13.22 1.51
CA GLY A 330 -14.72 13.92 2.79
C GLY A 330 -15.15 15.37 2.55
N GLN A 331 -15.54 16.09 3.62
CA GLN A 331 -15.96 17.49 3.53
C GLN A 331 -16.93 17.76 2.35
N ILE A 332 -18.01 16.97 2.28
CA ILE A 332 -19.05 17.01 1.26
C ILE A 332 -19.86 18.30 1.41
N SER A 333 -19.93 19.11 0.35
CA SER A 333 -20.67 20.38 0.36
C SER A 333 -22.19 20.17 0.28
N ASP A 334 -22.63 19.18 -0.48
CA ASP A 334 -24.05 18.78 -0.62
C ASP A 334 -24.15 17.24 -0.69
N PRO A 335 -24.88 16.59 0.24
CA PRO A 335 -25.15 15.15 0.23
C PRO A 335 -25.69 14.60 -1.10
N ASN A 336 -26.41 15.41 -1.88
CA ASN A 336 -26.98 14.99 -3.16
C ASN A 336 -25.90 14.70 -4.20
N LEU A 337 -24.72 15.33 -4.11
CA LEU A 337 -23.62 15.10 -5.06
C LEU A 337 -23.09 13.66 -4.98
N VAL A 338 -23.05 13.08 -3.78
CA VAL A 338 -22.69 11.67 -3.60
C VAL A 338 -23.78 10.77 -4.21
N CYS A 339 -25.06 11.13 -4.04
CA CYS A 339 -26.17 10.40 -4.63
C CYS A 339 -26.12 10.46 -6.18
N GLU A 340 -25.81 11.61 -6.75
CA GLU A 340 -25.59 11.80 -8.19
C GLU A 340 -24.42 10.95 -8.70
N LEU A 341 -23.29 10.97 -7.99
CA LEU A 341 -22.13 10.14 -8.30
C LEU A 341 -22.51 8.66 -8.38
N ILE A 342 -23.23 8.16 -7.36
CA ILE A 342 -23.68 6.77 -7.30
C ILE A 342 -24.61 6.46 -8.48
N LYS A 343 -25.56 7.34 -8.79
CA LYS A 343 -26.49 7.16 -9.93
C LYS A 343 -25.78 7.11 -11.29
N LYS A 344 -24.63 7.78 -11.43
CA LYS A 344 -23.85 7.76 -12.69
C LYS A 344 -23.26 6.40 -13.06
N ASN A 345 -23.27 5.39 -12.16
CA ASN A 345 -22.74 4.05 -12.44
C ASN A 345 -21.32 4.07 -13.03
N THR A 346 -20.44 4.90 -12.44
CA THR A 346 -19.04 5.01 -12.86
C THR A 346 -18.27 3.72 -12.57
N SER A 347 -16.99 3.67 -12.94
CA SER A 347 -16.11 2.50 -12.70
C SER A 347 -15.81 2.20 -11.23
N ILE A 348 -16.31 3.03 -10.30
CA ILE A 348 -16.02 2.99 -8.87
C ILE A 348 -16.68 1.76 -8.25
N THR A 349 -15.84 0.91 -7.67
CA THR A 349 -16.25 -0.33 -7.00
C THR A 349 -16.18 -0.21 -5.48
N HIS A 350 -15.31 0.67 -4.96
CA HIS A 350 -15.12 0.91 -3.54
C HIS A 350 -15.34 2.39 -3.25
N LEU A 351 -16.36 2.72 -2.45
CA LEU A 351 -16.68 4.08 -2.05
C LEU A 351 -16.48 4.24 -0.55
N ILE A 352 -15.69 5.23 -0.14
CA ILE A 352 -15.44 5.53 1.27
C ILE A 352 -15.87 6.96 1.57
N ILE A 353 -16.67 7.13 2.62
CA ILE A 353 -17.22 8.43 3.04
C ILE A 353 -16.75 8.74 4.47
N TYR A 354 -15.90 9.77 4.61
CA TYR A 354 -15.31 10.24 5.86
C TYR A 354 -15.93 11.60 6.28
N GLN A 355 -17.17 11.63 6.78
CA GLN A 355 -17.67 12.84 7.44
C GLN A 355 -18.79 12.59 8.45
N SER A 356 -18.81 13.40 9.51
CA SER A 356 -19.81 13.37 10.60
C SER A 356 -21.11 14.10 10.28
N ASN A 357 -21.12 14.99 9.29
CA ASN A 357 -22.26 15.88 9.01
C ASN A 357 -23.14 15.37 7.85
N TRP A 358 -22.86 14.17 7.37
CA TRP A 358 -23.58 13.52 6.28
C TRP A 358 -24.28 12.28 6.85
N ASP A 359 -25.60 12.17 6.63
CA ASP A 359 -26.39 11.01 7.04
C ASP A 359 -26.93 10.26 5.80
N VAL A 360 -27.02 8.94 5.93
CA VAL A 360 -27.63 8.07 4.92
C VAL A 360 -29.13 8.36 4.90
N ASN A 361 -29.61 9.06 3.89
CA ASN A 361 -31.04 9.36 3.74
C ASN A 361 -31.71 8.45 2.70
N GLN A 362 -33.02 8.61 2.50
CA GLN A 362 -33.78 7.82 1.53
C GLN A 362 -33.26 8.01 0.09
N VAL A 363 -32.83 9.23 -0.27
CA VAL A 363 -32.29 9.55 -1.59
C VAL A 363 -30.99 8.78 -1.85
N PHE A 364 -30.15 8.61 -0.82
CA PHE A 364 -28.94 7.79 -0.90
C PHE A 364 -29.27 6.31 -1.10
N LEU A 365 -30.24 5.78 -0.35
CA LEU A 365 -30.68 4.39 -0.48
C LEU A 365 -31.23 4.11 -1.88
N GLU A 366 -32.01 5.03 -2.45
CA GLU A 366 -32.51 4.94 -3.83
C GLU A 366 -31.39 5.04 -4.86
N ALA A 367 -30.45 5.97 -4.68
CA ALA A 367 -29.27 6.08 -5.53
C ALA A 367 -28.48 4.77 -5.54
N LEU A 368 -28.23 4.23 -4.36
CA LEU A 368 -27.52 2.97 -4.18
C LEU A 368 -28.28 1.83 -4.85
N ASN A 369 -29.58 1.68 -4.62
CA ASN A 369 -30.38 0.62 -5.25
C ASN A 369 -30.38 0.68 -6.80
N SER A 370 -30.16 1.86 -7.38
CA SER A 370 -30.01 2.03 -8.84
C SER A 370 -28.61 1.75 -9.37
N ASN A 371 -27.63 1.58 -8.48
CA ASN A 371 -26.24 1.32 -8.83
C ASN A 371 -25.99 -0.19 -9.01
N THR A 372 -25.16 -0.55 -9.99
CA THR A 372 -24.84 -1.95 -10.31
C THR A 372 -23.33 -2.25 -10.27
N VAL A 373 -22.52 -1.26 -9.90
CA VAL A 373 -21.06 -1.33 -9.98
C VAL A 373 -20.39 -1.35 -8.61
N ILE A 374 -20.94 -0.62 -7.63
CA ILE A 374 -20.38 -0.52 -6.29
C ILE A 374 -20.46 -1.88 -5.60
N GLN A 375 -19.31 -2.33 -5.10
CA GLN A 375 -19.09 -3.61 -4.46
C GLN A 375 -18.81 -3.48 -2.98
N SER A 376 -18.22 -2.35 -2.57
CA SER A 376 -17.80 -2.06 -1.22
C SER A 376 -18.14 -0.62 -0.84
N ILE A 377 -18.77 -0.45 0.32
CA ILE A 377 -19.03 0.87 0.92
C ILE A 377 -18.45 0.91 2.32
N LYS A 378 -17.72 2.00 2.62
CA LYS A 378 -17.28 2.31 3.98
C LYS A 378 -17.87 3.64 4.46
N LEU A 379 -18.62 3.58 5.55
CA LEU A 379 -19.26 4.74 6.19
C LEU A 379 -18.70 4.91 7.60
N LEU A 380 -18.11 6.09 7.87
CA LEU A 380 -17.50 6.38 9.17
C LEU A 380 -18.48 6.86 10.26
N SER A 381 -19.75 7.08 9.91
CA SER A 381 -20.81 7.37 10.87
C SER A 381 -22.13 6.94 10.23
N ILE A 382 -22.95 6.19 10.97
CA ILE A 382 -24.31 5.83 10.55
C ILE A 382 -25.15 5.50 11.79
N THR A 383 -26.40 5.97 11.79
CA THR A 383 -27.37 5.66 12.85
C THR A 383 -27.96 4.25 12.67
N ALA A 384 -28.51 3.66 13.74
CA ALA A 384 -29.09 2.32 13.70
C ALA A 384 -30.17 2.17 12.62
N ASP A 385 -31.11 3.11 12.52
CA ASP A 385 -32.23 3.03 11.60
C ASP A 385 -31.77 3.05 10.14
N ARG A 386 -30.74 3.84 9.83
CA ARG A 386 -30.17 3.91 8.49
C ARG A 386 -29.34 2.69 8.15
N PHE A 387 -28.62 2.15 9.13
CA PHE A 387 -27.90 0.90 8.95
C PHE A 387 -28.85 -0.27 8.69
N LYS A 388 -29.95 -0.37 9.44
CA LYS A 388 -31.04 -1.33 9.18
C LYS A 388 -31.65 -1.17 7.80
N ALA A 389 -31.94 0.07 7.40
CA ALA A 389 -32.48 0.35 6.07
C ALA A 389 -31.52 -0.09 4.96
N LEU A 390 -30.22 0.18 5.14
CA LEU A 390 -29.19 -0.26 4.21
C LEU A 390 -29.15 -1.79 4.09
N LEU A 391 -29.13 -2.52 5.22
CA LEU A 391 -29.11 -4.00 5.24
C LEU A 391 -30.35 -4.66 4.60
N ASN A 392 -31.46 -3.92 4.49
CA ASN A 392 -32.70 -4.39 3.90
C ASN A 392 -32.82 -4.09 2.39
N LEU A 393 -31.84 -3.42 1.77
CA LEU A 393 -31.89 -3.04 0.35
C LEU A 393 -31.88 -4.22 -0.63
N ASN A 394 -31.28 -5.36 -0.26
CA ASN A 394 -31.06 -6.51 -1.16
C ASN A 394 -30.35 -6.13 -2.47
N HIS A 395 -29.20 -5.48 -2.34
CA HIS A 395 -28.45 -4.91 -3.46
C HIS A 395 -27.71 -6.00 -4.26
N SER A 396 -27.67 -5.86 -5.59
CA SER A 396 -27.13 -6.89 -6.49
C SER A 396 -25.60 -6.98 -6.53
N SER A 397 -24.88 -5.85 -6.52
CA SER A 397 -23.41 -5.81 -6.58
C SER A 397 -22.69 -5.57 -5.26
N LEU A 398 -23.31 -4.87 -4.30
CA LEU A 398 -22.72 -4.55 -2.99
C LEU A 398 -22.57 -5.83 -2.16
N PHE A 399 -21.35 -6.26 -1.86
CA PHE A 399 -21.11 -7.44 -1.02
C PHE A 399 -20.20 -7.14 0.18
N GLU A 400 -19.56 -5.98 0.22
CA GLU A 400 -18.76 -5.53 1.35
C GLU A 400 -19.31 -4.26 1.97
N LEU A 401 -19.42 -4.27 3.29
CA LEU A 401 -19.89 -3.13 4.06
C LEU A 401 -18.99 -2.93 5.28
N ILE A 402 -18.46 -1.71 5.42
CA ILE A 402 -17.70 -1.27 6.57
C ILE A 402 -18.43 -0.10 7.20
N VAL A 403 -18.87 -0.24 8.45
CA VAL A 403 -19.59 0.82 9.15
C VAL A 403 -18.96 1.10 10.49
N LYS A 404 -18.93 2.36 10.88
CA LYS A 404 -18.71 2.77 12.26
C LYS A 404 -20.05 3.22 12.84
N LEU A 405 -20.51 2.49 13.87
CA LEU A 405 -21.75 2.81 14.57
C LEU A 405 -21.46 3.74 15.76
N GLU A 406 -22.44 4.57 16.10
CA GLU A 406 -22.29 5.57 17.16
C GLU A 406 -22.25 4.92 18.55
N SER A 407 -22.97 3.81 18.75
CA SER A 407 -23.03 3.10 20.02
C SER A 407 -23.12 1.57 19.89
N ALA A 408 -22.80 0.86 20.98
CA ALA A 408 -23.07 -0.57 21.10
C ALA A 408 -24.56 -0.89 20.93
N LYS A 409 -25.44 -0.02 21.42
CA LYS A 409 -26.89 -0.19 21.34
C LYS A 409 -27.35 -0.26 19.88
N ASP A 410 -26.81 0.58 19.00
CA ASP A 410 -27.16 0.57 17.58
C ASP A 410 -26.85 -0.78 16.91
N PHE A 411 -25.74 -1.41 17.31
CA PHE A 411 -25.38 -2.75 16.85
C PHE A 411 -26.33 -3.82 17.41
N LEU A 412 -26.63 -3.78 18.70
CA LEU A 412 -27.58 -4.71 19.34
C LEU A 412 -28.97 -4.62 18.68
N ASP A 413 -29.44 -3.40 18.44
CA ASP A 413 -30.75 -3.11 17.86
C ASP A 413 -30.84 -3.56 16.39
N SER A 414 -29.70 -3.72 15.69
CA SER A 414 -29.61 -4.12 14.28
C SER A 414 -29.40 -5.62 14.06
N LYS A 415 -29.39 -6.42 15.15
CA LYS A 415 -29.13 -7.87 15.11
C LYS A 415 -29.98 -8.60 14.06
N LYS A 416 -31.28 -8.33 14.02
CA LYS A 416 -32.24 -9.06 13.18
C LYS A 416 -31.94 -8.85 11.70
N GLU A 417 -31.71 -7.59 11.32
CA GLU A 417 -31.40 -7.19 9.95
C GLU A 417 -30.06 -7.77 9.51
N ILE A 418 -29.04 -7.75 10.38
CA ILE A 418 -27.75 -8.38 10.07
C ILE A 418 -27.92 -9.89 9.86
N CYS A 419 -28.70 -10.57 10.71
CA CYS A 419 -28.92 -12.02 10.58
C CYS A 419 -29.63 -12.38 9.26
N ASN A 420 -30.54 -11.53 8.80
CA ASN A 420 -31.36 -11.75 7.61
C ASN A 420 -30.75 -11.23 6.31
N CYS A 421 -29.70 -10.39 6.38
CA CYS A 421 -29.04 -9.83 5.22
C CYS A 421 -28.36 -10.93 4.39
N ASN A 422 -28.77 -11.07 3.12
CA ASN A 422 -28.37 -12.19 2.27
C ASN A 422 -27.36 -11.84 1.17
N TYR A 423 -27.10 -10.55 0.93
CA TYR A 423 -26.26 -10.08 -0.17
C TYR A 423 -24.88 -9.59 0.30
N ILE A 424 -24.78 -9.11 1.56
CA ILE A 424 -23.49 -8.76 2.17
C ILE A 424 -22.73 -10.04 2.55
N LYS A 425 -21.51 -10.17 2.01
CA LYS A 425 -20.56 -11.27 2.25
C LYS A 425 -19.41 -10.87 3.17
N SER A 426 -19.06 -9.58 3.21
CA SER A 426 -18.01 -9.05 4.09
C SER A 426 -18.60 -7.90 4.90
N LEU A 427 -18.67 -8.06 6.24
CA LEU A 427 -19.20 -7.05 7.13
C LEU A 427 -18.17 -6.71 8.20
N LYS A 428 -17.75 -5.44 8.24
CA LYS A 428 -16.91 -4.89 9.30
C LYS A 428 -17.69 -3.82 10.06
N ILE A 429 -17.73 -3.98 11.38
CA ILE A 429 -18.40 -3.06 12.30
C ILE A 429 -17.35 -2.51 13.26
N GLU A 430 -17.19 -1.19 13.24
CA GLU A 430 -16.33 -0.45 14.14
C GLU A 430 -17.21 0.17 15.24
N LEU A 431 -16.90 -0.15 16.50
CA LEU A 431 -17.57 0.41 17.67
C LEU A 431 -16.54 1.12 18.53
N ASN A 432 -16.92 2.23 19.18
CA ASN A 432 -16.09 2.83 20.21
C ASN A 432 -16.25 2.04 21.53
N SER A 433 -15.23 1.28 21.91
CA SER A 433 -15.26 0.39 23.08
C SER A 433 -14.78 1.03 24.39
N GLU A 434 -14.39 2.31 24.38
CA GLU A 434 -13.75 2.98 25.54
C GLU A 434 -14.57 2.96 26.83
N HIS A 435 -15.89 2.73 26.75
CA HIS A 435 -16.81 2.79 27.89
C HIS A 435 -17.73 1.57 28.04
N PHE A 436 -17.40 0.43 27.43
CA PHE A 436 -18.22 -0.78 27.58
C PHE A 436 -18.00 -1.41 28.96
N ASN A 437 -19.10 -1.70 29.66
CA ASN A 437 -19.10 -2.53 30.86
C ASN A 437 -19.19 -4.03 30.50
N ASP A 438 -18.97 -4.92 31.48
CA ASP A 438 -18.97 -6.37 31.25
C ASP A 438 -20.32 -6.90 30.71
N GLU A 439 -21.44 -6.29 31.09
CA GLU A 439 -22.77 -6.62 30.58
C GLU A 439 -22.92 -6.28 29.08
N THR A 440 -22.39 -5.12 28.68
CA THR A 440 -22.35 -4.69 27.28
C THR A 440 -21.48 -5.66 26.47
N TYR A 441 -20.28 -6.01 26.95
CA TYR A 441 -19.44 -7.00 26.28
C TYR A 441 -20.12 -8.35 26.13
N SER A 442 -20.79 -8.84 27.17
CA SER A 442 -21.54 -10.10 27.14
C SER A 442 -22.68 -10.05 26.13
N SER A 443 -23.45 -8.96 26.10
CA SER A 443 -24.54 -8.75 25.16
C SER A 443 -24.05 -8.68 23.71
N LEU A 444 -22.96 -7.93 23.47
CA LEU A 444 -22.31 -7.84 22.16
C LEU A 444 -21.83 -9.20 21.67
N PHE A 445 -21.21 -9.99 22.57
CA PHE A 445 -20.72 -11.32 22.24
C PHE A 445 -21.87 -12.27 21.83
N GLU A 446 -22.97 -12.26 22.57
CA GLU A 446 -24.16 -13.05 22.23
C GLU A 446 -24.76 -12.65 20.88
N VAL A 447 -24.78 -11.35 20.55
CA VAL A 447 -25.21 -10.88 19.23
C VAL A 447 -24.26 -11.37 18.13
N VAL A 448 -22.95 -11.28 18.34
CA VAL A 448 -21.93 -11.79 17.42
C VAL A 448 -22.11 -13.29 17.17
N LEU A 449 -22.27 -14.09 18.22
CA LEU A 449 -22.52 -15.53 18.08
C LEU A 449 -23.78 -15.81 17.26
N ASN A 450 -24.86 -15.07 17.52
CA ASN A 450 -26.11 -15.21 16.79
C ASN A 450 -25.97 -14.85 15.30
N ILE A 451 -25.23 -13.79 14.98
CA ILE A 451 -24.94 -13.38 13.59
C ILE A 451 -24.15 -14.48 12.88
N ILE A 452 -23.07 -14.97 13.49
CA ILE A 452 -22.24 -16.03 12.90
C ILE A 452 -23.08 -17.29 12.69
N LYS A 453 -23.90 -17.67 13.67
CA LYS A 453 -24.76 -18.86 13.61
C LYS A 453 -25.84 -18.75 12.52
N SER A 454 -26.45 -17.58 12.35
CA SER A 454 -27.67 -17.42 11.54
C SER A 454 -27.41 -16.92 10.12
N ASN A 455 -26.48 -16.00 9.92
CA ASN A 455 -26.21 -15.43 8.59
C ASN A 455 -25.21 -16.30 7.82
N LEU A 456 -25.71 -17.27 7.05
CA LEU A 456 -24.85 -18.19 6.29
C LEU A 456 -24.14 -17.55 5.07
N ASN A 457 -24.53 -16.34 4.66
CA ASN A 457 -23.97 -15.65 3.49
C ASN A 457 -22.67 -14.89 3.80
N LEU A 458 -22.44 -14.52 5.05
CA LEU A 458 -21.21 -13.85 5.46
C LEU A 458 -20.01 -14.78 5.28
N ILE A 459 -19.01 -14.34 4.52
CA ILE A 459 -17.71 -15.00 4.34
C ILE A 459 -16.65 -14.35 5.23
N SER A 460 -16.80 -13.05 5.51
CA SER A 460 -15.93 -12.27 6.37
C SER A 460 -16.76 -11.47 7.37
N PHE A 461 -16.43 -11.58 8.65
CA PHE A 461 -17.05 -10.79 9.70
C PHE A 461 -16.00 -10.20 10.64
N GLU A 462 -16.05 -8.90 10.86
CA GLU A 462 -15.12 -8.19 11.73
C GLU A 462 -15.87 -7.28 12.69
N CYS A 463 -15.66 -7.48 13.99
CA CYS A 463 -16.17 -6.65 15.08
C CYS A 463 -15.08 -6.60 16.16
N ALA A 464 -14.08 -5.76 15.93
CA ALA A 464 -12.81 -5.77 16.68
C ALA A 464 -12.92 -5.05 18.04
N THR A 465 -13.85 -5.49 18.87
CA THR A 465 -14.17 -4.84 20.15
C THR A 465 -13.71 -5.63 21.37
N PHE A 466 -13.35 -6.90 21.21
CA PHE A 466 -13.08 -7.78 22.36
C PHE A 466 -11.58 -7.87 22.62
N ASN A 467 -11.17 -7.57 23.86
CA ASN A 467 -9.78 -7.74 24.29
C ASN A 467 -9.48 -9.18 24.74
N ARG A 468 -10.49 -9.89 25.27
CA ARG A 468 -10.41 -11.27 25.74
C ARG A 468 -11.79 -11.93 25.70
N LEU A 469 -11.82 -13.26 25.63
CA LEU A 469 -13.02 -14.07 25.89
C LEU A 469 -12.76 -14.90 27.13
N ASP A 470 -13.78 -15.09 27.96
CA ASP A 470 -13.73 -16.13 28.98
C ASP A 470 -13.81 -17.54 28.35
N LYS A 471 -13.58 -18.56 29.17
CA LYS A 471 -13.57 -19.96 28.72
C LYS A 471 -14.91 -20.41 28.14
N ASN A 472 -16.03 -19.93 28.69
CA ASN A 472 -17.37 -20.31 28.24
C ASN A 472 -17.68 -19.66 26.89
N GLN A 473 -17.38 -18.37 26.75
CA GLN A 473 -17.50 -17.63 25.50
C GLN A 473 -16.65 -18.27 24.39
N LEU A 474 -15.39 -18.59 24.68
CA LEU A 474 -14.52 -19.28 23.73
C LEU A 474 -15.12 -20.62 23.29
N ASN A 475 -15.58 -21.45 24.22
CA ASN A 475 -16.20 -22.74 23.89
C ASN A 475 -17.46 -22.58 23.03
N SER A 476 -18.30 -21.60 23.33
CA SER A 476 -19.49 -21.29 22.52
C SER A 476 -19.12 -20.88 21.10
N LEU A 477 -18.10 -20.02 20.94
CA LEU A 477 -17.61 -19.62 19.63
C LEU A 477 -17.07 -20.81 18.84
N ILE A 478 -16.26 -21.67 19.47
CA ILE A 478 -15.71 -22.88 18.85
C ILE A 478 -16.84 -23.80 18.36
N SER A 479 -17.86 -24.00 19.20
CA SER A 479 -19.03 -24.82 18.85
C SER A 479 -19.78 -24.27 17.63
N VAL A 480 -20.01 -22.96 17.57
CA VAL A 480 -20.66 -22.32 16.42
C VAL A 480 -19.80 -22.44 15.15
N LEU A 481 -18.49 -22.22 15.26
CA LEU A 481 -17.58 -22.29 14.11
C LEU A 481 -17.44 -23.72 13.54
N LYS A 482 -17.42 -24.75 14.40
CA LYS A 482 -17.44 -26.17 13.98
C LYS A 482 -18.69 -26.52 13.15
N ASN A 483 -19.81 -25.83 13.36
CA ASN A 483 -21.01 -26.04 12.56
C ASN A 483 -21.04 -25.22 11.25
N ARG A 484 -20.04 -24.35 11.03
CA ARG A 484 -20.02 -23.35 9.95
C ARG A 484 -18.83 -23.50 9.00
N ILE A 485 -18.16 -24.66 9.04
CA ILE A 485 -16.80 -24.96 8.51
C ILE A 485 -16.57 -24.54 7.05
N ILE A 486 -17.60 -24.45 6.22
CA ILE A 486 -17.44 -24.21 4.77
C ILE A 486 -17.67 -22.72 4.39
N GLY A 487 -18.31 -21.92 5.25
CA GLY A 487 -18.80 -20.58 4.89
C GLY A 487 -17.93 -19.40 5.34
N LEU A 488 -17.50 -19.35 6.62
CA LEU A 488 -16.74 -18.22 7.16
C LEU A 488 -15.24 -18.40 6.94
N LYS A 489 -14.62 -17.54 6.13
CA LYS A 489 -13.17 -17.56 5.85
C LYS A 489 -12.39 -16.60 6.75
N LYS A 490 -13.02 -15.52 7.22
CA LYS A 490 -12.38 -14.51 8.05
C LYS A 490 -13.28 -14.12 9.22
N LEU A 491 -12.73 -14.21 10.42
CA LEU A 491 -13.35 -13.71 11.65
C LEU A 491 -12.33 -12.88 12.41
N ASN A 492 -12.63 -11.61 12.67
CA ASN A 492 -11.80 -10.74 13.50
C ASN A 492 -12.63 -10.12 14.62
N LEU A 493 -12.37 -10.54 15.86
CA LEU A 493 -13.03 -10.02 17.05
C LEU A 493 -12.13 -9.07 17.86
N GLY A 494 -10.95 -8.72 17.35
CA GLY A 494 -9.99 -7.86 18.07
C GLY A 494 -9.12 -8.60 19.09
N ILE A 495 -9.22 -9.94 19.14
CA ILE A 495 -8.56 -10.77 20.14
C ILE A 495 -7.27 -11.38 19.55
N PRO A 496 -6.07 -10.97 20.02
CA PRO A 496 -4.82 -11.48 19.48
C PRO A 496 -4.64 -13.00 19.66
N SER A 497 -5.15 -13.58 20.75
CA SER A 497 -5.03 -15.01 21.06
C SER A 497 -5.91 -15.92 20.19
N LEU A 498 -6.96 -15.38 19.57
CA LEU A 498 -7.88 -16.15 18.71
C LEU A 498 -7.20 -16.63 17.42
N PHE A 499 -6.13 -15.96 16.97
CA PHE A 499 -5.30 -16.42 15.85
C PHE A 499 -4.65 -17.78 16.12
N TYR A 500 -4.24 -18.04 17.37
CA TYR A 500 -3.66 -19.33 17.76
C TYR A 500 -4.73 -20.42 17.89
N SER A 501 -5.90 -20.09 18.45
CA SER A 501 -7.00 -21.05 18.63
C SER A 501 -7.70 -21.42 17.32
N LEU A 502 -7.92 -20.48 16.39
CA LEU A 502 -8.44 -20.80 15.04
C LEU A 502 -7.47 -21.68 14.26
N LYS A 503 -6.16 -21.46 14.41
CA LYS A 503 -5.12 -22.31 13.82
C LYS A 503 -5.17 -23.74 14.38
N GLN A 504 -5.38 -23.91 15.69
CA GLN A 504 -5.60 -25.23 16.30
C GLN A 504 -6.91 -25.88 15.83
N ILE A 505 -8.01 -25.15 15.75
CA ILE A 505 -9.30 -25.68 15.27
C ILE A 505 -9.20 -26.11 13.80
N LEU A 506 -8.48 -25.35 12.96
CA LEU A 506 -8.21 -25.73 11.57
C LEU A 506 -7.19 -26.88 11.43
N ILE A 507 -6.43 -27.21 12.47
CA ILE A 507 -5.50 -28.34 12.52
C ILE A 507 -6.18 -29.60 13.09
N GLU A 508 -7.16 -29.44 13.99
CA GLU A 508 -7.96 -30.52 14.57
C GLU A 508 -9.13 -30.98 13.69
N ILE A 509 -9.47 -30.18 12.66
CA ILE A 509 -10.34 -30.55 11.53
C ILE A 509 -9.44 -31.09 10.42
#